data_AF-A0A3P8BXW7-F1
#
_entry.id   AF-A0A3P8BXW7-F1
#
_cell.length_a   1.000
_cell.length_b   1.000
_cell.length_c   1.000
_cell.angle_alpha   90.00
_cell.angle_beta   90.00
_cell.angle_gamma   90.00
#
_symmetry.space_group_name_H-M   'P 1'
#
loop_
_entity.id
_entity.type
_entity.pdbx_description
1 polymer ?
#
loop_
_entity_poly.entity_id
_entity_poly.type
_entity_poly.pdbx_seq_one_letter_code
_entity_poly.pdbx_strand_id
1 'polypeptide(L)'
;MSVSSKTSQTSHTHSSNAESEPVQIVLERRQENKENLPADQCPECENVLARYRLYEHLFKKHNWSKDRIEALKNQRKAALSADNEFACECGLKFKAASSLSRHRKDKGHRRPDDGILLCPGCGMRMKNHWALVYHVGECHSEDSDDYKIEEATFQDMDSFEKWKNELGIESITQFTTNTTCTYRSGTVTYMREIGIKHKIDPSRRDDDDIASVEKRVSERNAKDGIKIYYPPVEDKGDGFVIVIITPIQEEWLRKYSRRAVCIDDTFNLTQYTLRLATVVVPDEWDRGLPAAYLLSRRMTEKEIAILFGEIKKVVADFNPKYFMSDDTNSFFNGFIQVFHNSNVGEYMSKVIADMKELNEDTVGVIQRHHKHTLDQMARRSDLPATGRLPNHAAIRLKKRSTSKRSGKSREEPESQLLERYNVDDLQCCILCYRRIPETDAGREFDEWVKCSACGMWAHEACARDGTACSYDEGCFQFSQMPN
;
A
#
# COMPACT_ATOMS: atom_id res chain seq x y z
N MET A 1 -20.53 -27.37 -57.15
CA MET A 1 -19.45 -28.28 -57.58
C MET A 1 -18.70 -28.76 -56.35
N SER A 2 -19.11 -29.93 -55.88
CA SER A 2 -18.35 -31.06 -55.35
C SER A 2 -16.88 -30.91 -54.85
N VAL A 3 -16.69 -31.35 -53.59
CA VAL A 3 -15.62 -32.20 -52.98
C VAL A 3 -14.19 -31.64 -52.85
N SER A 4 -13.69 -31.49 -51.62
CA SER A 4 -12.80 -32.50 -50.97
C SER A 4 -12.11 -32.01 -49.70
N SER A 5 -12.36 -32.76 -48.63
CA SER A 5 -11.68 -32.82 -47.35
C SER A 5 -10.34 -33.56 -47.46
N LYS A 6 -9.33 -33.11 -46.71
CA LYS A 6 -8.16 -33.93 -46.33
C LYS A 6 -7.79 -33.68 -44.87
N THR A 7 -8.10 -34.69 -44.06
CA THR A 7 -7.56 -34.99 -42.74
C THR A 7 -6.12 -35.48 -42.86
N SER A 8 -5.23 -34.98 -42.01
CA SER A 8 -3.95 -35.64 -41.69
C SER A 8 -3.68 -35.49 -40.20
N GLN A 9 -3.77 -36.62 -39.50
CA GLN A 9 -3.29 -36.82 -38.13
C GLN A 9 -1.77 -37.00 -38.15
N THR A 10 -1.06 -36.33 -37.24
CA THR A 10 0.29 -36.73 -36.82
C THR A 10 0.39 -36.62 -35.30
N SER A 11 0.44 -37.79 -34.67
CA SER A 11 0.75 -38.02 -33.27
C SER A 11 2.24 -37.81 -33.01
N HIS A 12 2.60 -36.94 -32.07
CA HIS A 12 3.92 -36.97 -31.43
C HIS A 12 3.78 -36.82 -29.92
N THR A 13 4.05 -37.95 -29.25
CA THR A 13 4.35 -38.04 -27.82
C THR A 13 5.73 -37.45 -27.54
N HIS A 14 5.82 -36.42 -26.70
CA HIS A 14 7.07 -36.08 -26.02
C HIS A 14 6.81 -35.80 -24.54
N SER A 15 7.31 -36.73 -23.73
CA SER A 15 7.48 -36.63 -22.29
C SER A 15 8.73 -35.79 -22.00
N SER A 16 8.61 -34.75 -21.17
CA SER A 16 9.74 -34.19 -20.44
C SER A 16 9.26 -33.48 -19.18
N ASN A 17 9.49 -34.13 -18.04
CA ASN A 17 9.43 -33.55 -16.71
C ASN A 17 10.44 -32.39 -16.61
N ALA A 18 9.97 -31.23 -16.20
CA ALA A 18 10.80 -30.16 -15.65
C ALA A 18 10.07 -29.61 -14.42
N GLU A 19 10.54 -30.02 -13.24
CA GLU A 19 10.06 -29.53 -11.95
C GLU A 19 10.34 -28.03 -11.85
N SER A 20 9.29 -27.22 -11.71
CA SER A 20 9.35 -25.78 -11.50
C SER A 20 9.44 -25.44 -10.02
N GLU A 21 10.36 -24.56 -9.63
CA GLU A 21 10.41 -24.01 -8.25
C GLU A 21 9.11 -23.24 -7.91
N PRO A 22 8.56 -23.42 -6.70
CA PRO A 22 7.34 -22.73 -6.26
C PRO A 22 7.57 -21.23 -6.00
N VAL A 23 6.56 -20.43 -6.34
CA VAL A 23 6.51 -18.95 -6.27
C VAL A 23 6.85 -18.39 -4.88
N GLN A 24 6.67 -19.17 -3.82
CA GLN A 24 7.00 -18.80 -2.43
C GLN A 24 8.50 -18.47 -2.24
N ILE A 25 9.39 -19.25 -2.87
CA ILE A 25 10.86 -19.14 -2.74
C ILE A 25 11.37 -17.82 -3.37
N VAL A 26 10.67 -17.31 -4.39
CA VAL A 26 11.02 -16.06 -5.07
C VAL A 26 10.65 -14.83 -4.22
N LEU A 27 9.59 -14.93 -3.42
CA LEU A 27 9.14 -13.86 -2.52
C LEU A 27 9.98 -13.81 -1.23
N GLU A 28 10.36 -14.97 -0.68
CA GLU A 28 11.26 -15.08 0.48
C GLU A 28 12.65 -14.49 0.19
N ARG A 29 13.26 -14.77 -0.98
CA ARG A 29 14.53 -14.13 -1.40
C ARG A 29 14.45 -12.62 -1.57
N ARG A 30 13.26 -12.05 -1.80
CA ARG A 30 13.06 -10.60 -1.87
C ARG A 30 12.95 -9.96 -0.48
N GLN A 31 12.44 -10.69 0.51
CA GLN A 31 12.40 -10.24 1.92
C GLN A 31 13.77 -10.37 2.59
N GLU A 32 14.50 -11.48 2.37
CA GLU A 32 15.87 -11.66 2.88
C GLU A 32 16.86 -10.59 2.37
N ASN A 33 16.63 -10.04 1.17
CA ASN A 33 17.44 -8.94 0.61
C ASN A 33 17.15 -7.56 1.23
N LYS A 34 16.01 -7.38 1.93
CA LYS A 34 15.74 -6.14 2.68
C LYS A 34 16.37 -6.16 4.07
N GLU A 35 16.54 -7.34 4.67
CA GLU A 35 17.09 -7.49 6.02
C GLU A 35 18.62 -7.55 6.08
N ASN A 36 19.30 -7.76 4.94
CA ASN A 36 20.77 -7.85 4.85
C ASN A 36 21.47 -6.60 4.29
N LEU A 37 20.97 -5.38 4.57
CA LEU A 37 21.73 -4.16 4.30
C LEU A 37 22.82 -3.99 5.39
N PRO A 38 24.12 -3.94 5.04
CA PRO A 38 25.17 -3.81 6.03
C PRO A 38 25.01 -2.52 6.84
N ALA A 39 25.00 -2.65 8.17
CA ALA A 39 24.92 -1.51 9.08
C ALA A 39 26.21 -0.66 8.96
N ASP A 40 26.06 0.66 8.86
CA ASP A 40 27.18 1.59 8.68
C ASP A 40 27.51 2.27 10.02
N GLN A 41 28.81 2.37 10.34
CA GLN A 41 29.30 3.03 11.54
C GLN A 41 29.41 4.55 11.36
N CYS A 42 29.03 5.32 12.38
CA CYS A 42 29.22 6.76 12.42
C CYS A 42 30.70 7.11 12.65
N PRO A 43 31.32 7.95 11.78
CA PRO A 43 32.73 8.33 11.91
C PRO A 43 33.07 9.22 13.11
N GLU A 44 32.08 9.81 13.79
CA GLU A 44 32.33 10.72 14.93
C GLU A 44 31.95 10.14 16.29
N CYS A 45 30.92 9.30 16.38
CA CYS A 45 30.50 8.70 17.66
C CYS A 45 30.45 7.18 17.64
N GLU A 46 30.95 6.55 16.58
CA GLU A 46 31.08 5.09 16.45
C GLU A 46 29.78 4.29 16.53
N ASN A 47 28.62 4.97 16.56
CA ASN A 47 27.31 4.33 16.56
C ASN A 47 27.07 3.57 15.25
N VAL A 48 26.65 2.32 15.36
CA VAL A 48 26.28 1.47 14.22
C VAL A 48 24.80 1.69 13.89
N LEU A 49 24.52 2.17 12.68
CA LEU A 49 23.19 2.57 12.25
C LEU A 49 22.87 1.97 10.87
N ALA A 50 21.60 1.67 10.62
CA ALA A 50 21.16 1.36 9.25
C ALA A 50 21.50 2.53 8.31
N ARG A 51 21.95 2.23 7.08
CA ARG A 51 22.49 3.23 6.14
C ARG A 51 21.58 4.47 5.96
N TYR A 52 20.26 4.29 5.92
CA TYR A 52 19.30 5.40 5.78
C TYR A 52 19.25 6.31 7.02
N ARG A 53 19.48 5.78 8.23
CA ARG A 53 19.50 6.55 9.49
C ARG A 53 20.83 7.24 9.76
N LEU A 54 21.92 6.78 9.14
CA LEU A 54 23.24 7.36 9.36
C LEU A 54 23.32 8.83 8.91
N TYR A 55 22.76 9.18 7.76
CA TYR A 55 22.83 10.56 7.25
C TYR A 55 22.02 11.52 8.11
N GLU A 56 20.84 11.08 8.56
CA GLU A 56 20.00 11.83 9.48
C GLU A 56 20.71 12.01 10.84
N HIS A 57 21.37 10.98 11.33
CA HIS A 57 22.17 11.02 12.55
C HIS A 57 23.36 12.00 12.43
N LEU A 58 24.12 11.96 11.34
CA LEU A 58 25.22 12.89 11.09
C LEU A 58 24.76 14.34 11.01
N PHE A 59 23.58 14.57 10.43
CA PHE A 59 22.97 15.90 10.39
C PHE A 59 22.53 16.37 11.78
N LYS A 60 21.77 15.54 12.52
CA LYS A 60 21.13 15.95 13.79
C LYS A 60 22.05 15.92 15.01
N LYS A 61 23.00 14.99 15.07
CA LYS A 61 23.88 14.78 16.24
C LYS A 61 25.25 15.43 16.08
N HIS A 62 25.72 15.57 14.85
CA HIS A 62 27.06 16.07 14.54
C HIS A 62 27.04 17.38 13.75
N ASN A 63 25.86 17.95 13.47
CA ASN A 63 25.67 19.19 12.71
C ASN A 63 26.45 19.20 11.38
N TRP A 64 26.55 18.04 10.70
CA TRP A 64 27.21 17.99 9.41
C TRP A 64 26.47 18.87 8.41
N SER A 65 27.22 19.68 7.66
CA SER A 65 26.66 20.40 6.52
C SER A 65 26.21 19.42 5.44
N LYS A 66 25.23 19.84 4.65
CA LYS A 66 24.70 19.04 3.53
C LYS A 66 25.82 18.63 2.56
N ASP A 67 26.77 19.52 2.29
CA ASP A 67 27.90 19.26 1.39
C ASP A 67 28.85 18.19 1.96
N ARG A 68 29.07 18.19 3.28
CA ARG A 68 29.91 17.19 3.96
C ARG A 68 29.25 15.80 3.94
N ILE A 69 27.92 15.76 4.09
CA ILE A 69 27.14 14.51 3.95
C ILE A 69 27.23 13.98 2.51
N GLU A 70 27.14 14.87 1.51
CA GLU A 70 27.22 14.47 0.10
C GLU A 70 28.61 13.98 -0.29
N ALA A 71 29.67 14.60 0.24
CA ALA A 71 31.05 14.13 0.09
C ALA A 71 31.23 12.69 0.63
N LEU A 72 30.66 12.38 1.80
CA LEU A 72 30.70 11.03 2.38
C LEU A 72 29.93 10.01 1.54
N LYS A 73 28.78 10.38 0.97
CA LYS A 73 28.06 9.51 0.02
C LYS A 73 28.90 9.22 -1.22
N ASN A 74 29.55 10.24 -1.77
CA ASN A 74 30.40 10.10 -2.95
C ASN A 74 31.63 9.23 -2.68
N GLN A 75 32.28 9.41 -1.52
CA GLN A 75 33.39 8.57 -1.09
C GLN A 75 32.97 7.09 -0.96
N ARG A 76 31.81 6.82 -0.36
CA ARG A 76 31.27 5.46 -0.22
C ARG A 76 30.84 4.85 -1.54
N LYS A 77 30.27 5.66 -2.45
CA LYS A 77 29.93 5.24 -3.80
C LYS A 77 31.17 4.87 -4.62
N ALA A 78 32.26 5.62 -4.45
CA ALA A 78 33.55 5.30 -5.05
C ALA A 78 34.13 3.99 -4.51
N ALA A 79 34.02 3.75 -3.19
CA ALA A 79 34.46 2.50 -2.56
C ALA A 79 33.65 1.27 -3.03
N LEU A 80 32.34 1.39 -3.19
CA LEU A 80 31.47 0.31 -3.70
C LEU A 80 31.64 0.08 -5.22
N SER A 81 32.11 1.08 -5.95
CA SER A 81 32.34 0.98 -7.39
C SER A 81 33.67 0.29 -7.76
N ALA A 82 34.55 0.03 -6.79
CA ALA A 82 35.85 -0.57 -7.05
C ALA A 82 35.79 -2.10 -7.30
N ASP A 83 34.72 -2.78 -6.87
CA ASP A 83 34.66 -4.26 -6.88
C ASP A 83 33.54 -4.89 -7.74
N ASN A 84 32.62 -4.11 -8.30
CA ASN A 84 31.52 -4.65 -9.10
C ASN A 84 31.80 -4.57 -10.61
N GLU A 85 32.57 -5.54 -11.12
CA GLU A 85 32.66 -5.80 -12.56
C GLU A 85 31.45 -6.61 -13.04
N PHE A 86 30.63 -6.04 -13.91
CA PHE A 86 29.50 -6.73 -14.54
C PHE A 86 29.98 -7.44 -15.81
N ALA A 87 30.02 -8.76 -15.81
CA ALA A 87 30.43 -9.55 -16.98
C ALA A 87 29.24 -9.96 -17.86
N CYS A 88 29.46 -9.94 -19.17
CA CYS A 88 28.56 -10.49 -20.19
C CYS A 88 28.92 -11.96 -20.47
N GLU A 89 27.98 -12.73 -21.03
CA GLU A 89 28.17 -14.11 -21.47
C GLU A 89 29.28 -14.25 -22.53
N CYS A 90 29.59 -13.18 -23.27
CA CYS A 90 30.71 -13.14 -24.21
C CYS A 90 32.06 -12.79 -23.56
N GLY A 91 32.14 -12.74 -22.23
CA GLY A 91 33.36 -12.46 -21.47
C GLY A 91 33.75 -10.98 -21.33
N LEU A 92 32.99 -10.05 -21.92
CA LEU A 92 33.24 -8.62 -21.79
C LEU A 92 32.78 -8.10 -20.43
N LYS A 93 33.63 -7.32 -19.77
CA LYS A 93 33.38 -6.74 -18.45
C LYS A 93 33.02 -5.26 -18.54
N PHE A 94 32.06 -4.85 -17.72
CA PHE A 94 31.50 -3.50 -17.69
C PHE A 94 31.53 -2.93 -16.28
N LYS A 95 31.85 -1.64 -16.17
CA LYS A 95 31.89 -0.90 -14.89
C LYS A 95 30.51 -0.54 -14.33
N ALA A 96 29.44 -0.80 -15.10
CA ALA A 96 28.07 -0.50 -14.70
C ALA A 96 27.07 -1.49 -15.32
N ALA A 97 26.05 -1.86 -14.55
CA ALA A 97 24.97 -2.74 -15.00
C ALA A 97 24.21 -2.21 -16.23
N SER A 98 24.08 -0.88 -16.35
CA SER A 98 23.47 -0.22 -17.51
C SER A 98 24.31 -0.40 -18.78
N SER A 99 25.64 -0.34 -18.67
CA SER A 99 26.57 -0.57 -19.79
C SER A 99 26.53 -2.02 -20.25
N LEU A 100 26.46 -2.98 -19.32
CA LEU A 100 26.25 -4.39 -19.64
C LEU A 100 24.89 -4.62 -20.34
N SER A 101 23.83 -4.01 -19.83
CA SER A 101 22.48 -4.15 -20.40
C SER A 101 22.40 -3.60 -21.83
N ARG A 102 23.04 -2.45 -22.09
CA ARG A 102 23.16 -1.88 -23.44
C ARG A 102 23.96 -2.79 -24.36
N HIS A 103 25.10 -3.28 -23.90
CA HIS A 103 25.93 -4.22 -24.67
C HIS A 103 25.17 -5.50 -25.04
N ARG A 104 24.44 -6.09 -24.09
CA ARG A 104 23.60 -7.26 -24.33
C ARG A 104 22.55 -7.01 -25.41
N LYS A 105 21.91 -5.84 -25.38
CA LYS A 105 20.95 -5.42 -26.41
C LYS A 105 21.59 -5.25 -27.79
N ASP A 106 22.75 -4.60 -27.86
CA ASP A 106 23.47 -4.35 -29.12
C ASP A 106 24.05 -5.62 -29.75
N LYS A 107 24.45 -6.59 -28.93
CA LYS A 107 25.00 -7.88 -29.39
C LYS A 107 23.98 -9.02 -29.43
N GLY A 108 22.72 -8.76 -29.08
CA GLY A 108 21.64 -9.75 -29.13
C GLY A 108 21.73 -10.83 -28.05
N HIS A 109 22.49 -10.60 -26.97
CA HIS A 109 22.58 -11.54 -25.85
C HIS A 109 21.36 -11.30 -24.94
N ARG A 110 20.33 -12.13 -25.04
CA ARG A 110 19.14 -12.04 -24.16
C ARG A 110 19.40 -12.76 -22.84
N ARG A 111 18.95 -12.15 -21.73
CA ARG A 111 18.71 -12.92 -20.50
C ARG A 111 17.52 -13.87 -20.71
N PRO A 112 17.49 -15.02 -20.01
CA PRO A 112 16.33 -15.92 -20.03
C PRO A 112 15.00 -15.27 -19.61
N ASP A 113 15.01 -14.19 -18.82
CA ASP A 113 13.81 -13.64 -18.17
C ASP A 113 13.38 -12.23 -18.64
N ASP A 114 13.98 -11.66 -19.69
CA ASP A 114 13.59 -10.33 -20.17
C ASP A 114 12.29 -10.39 -21.00
N GLY A 115 11.15 -10.12 -20.35
CA GLY A 115 9.88 -9.79 -21.02
C GLY A 115 8.94 -10.97 -21.29
N ILE A 116 9.00 -12.02 -20.48
CA ILE A 116 8.10 -13.17 -20.61
C ILE A 116 6.73 -12.82 -20.03
N LEU A 117 5.71 -12.84 -20.87
CA LEU A 117 4.31 -12.82 -20.43
C LEU A 117 3.92 -14.22 -20.00
N LEU A 118 3.22 -14.37 -18.90
CA LEU A 118 2.69 -15.66 -18.45
C LEU A 118 1.21 -15.72 -18.76
N CYS A 119 0.75 -16.84 -19.31
CA CYS A 119 -0.68 -17.09 -19.42
C CYS A 119 -1.28 -17.27 -18.02
N PRO A 120 -2.31 -16.51 -17.62
CA PRO A 120 -2.94 -16.67 -16.31
C PRO A 120 -3.60 -18.05 -16.12
N GLY A 121 -4.10 -18.66 -17.20
CA GLY A 121 -4.83 -19.93 -17.15
C GLY A 121 -3.94 -21.16 -16.91
N CYS A 122 -2.72 -21.19 -17.47
CA CYS A 122 -1.83 -22.36 -17.37
C CYS A 122 -0.37 -22.04 -17.05
N GLY A 123 -0.01 -20.77 -16.87
CA GLY A 123 1.36 -20.33 -16.58
C GLY A 123 2.33 -20.42 -17.78
N MET A 124 1.85 -20.74 -18.99
CA MET A 124 2.73 -20.87 -20.15
C MET A 124 3.41 -19.55 -20.52
N ARG A 125 4.71 -19.64 -20.82
CA ARG A 125 5.59 -18.51 -21.12
C ARG A 125 5.42 -18.06 -22.58
N MET A 126 5.01 -16.82 -22.76
CA MET A 126 4.72 -16.20 -24.05
C MET A 126 5.66 -15.03 -24.34
N LYS A 127 6.07 -14.92 -25.61
CA LYS A 127 7.04 -13.93 -26.08
C LYS A 127 6.46 -12.52 -26.25
N ASN A 128 5.14 -12.39 -26.42
CA ASN A 128 4.43 -11.13 -26.64
C ASN A 128 2.92 -11.33 -26.47
N HIS A 129 2.16 -10.22 -26.41
CA HIS A 129 0.71 -10.24 -26.23
C HIS A 129 -0.02 -10.97 -27.37
N TRP A 130 0.48 -10.89 -28.60
CA TRP A 130 -0.07 -11.63 -29.75
C TRP A 130 -0.07 -13.13 -29.49
N ALA A 131 1.09 -13.67 -29.10
CA ALA A 131 1.21 -15.09 -28.81
C ALA A 131 0.31 -15.48 -27.63
N LEU A 132 0.18 -14.62 -26.61
CA LEU A 132 -0.73 -14.86 -25.50
C LEU A 132 -2.19 -14.96 -25.97
N VAL A 133 -2.69 -14.02 -26.79
CA VAL A 133 -4.07 -14.06 -27.29
C VAL A 133 -4.34 -15.34 -28.08
N TYR A 134 -3.44 -15.74 -28.99
CA TYR A 134 -3.56 -17.01 -29.71
C TYR A 134 -3.59 -18.22 -28.79
N HIS A 135 -2.70 -18.27 -27.80
CA HIS A 135 -2.67 -19.37 -26.86
C HIS A 135 -3.93 -19.45 -26.01
N VAL A 136 -4.44 -18.32 -25.53
CA VAL A 136 -5.69 -18.29 -24.76
C VAL A 136 -6.86 -18.72 -25.65
N GLY A 137 -6.92 -18.25 -26.89
CA GLY A 137 -7.89 -18.71 -27.89
C GLY A 137 -7.86 -20.23 -28.15
N GLU A 138 -6.67 -20.83 -28.20
CA GLU A 138 -6.52 -22.27 -28.49
C GLU A 138 -6.68 -23.18 -27.26
N CYS A 139 -6.25 -22.72 -26.08
CA CYS A 139 -6.13 -23.57 -24.89
C CYS A 139 -7.15 -23.27 -23.79
N HIS A 140 -7.78 -22.09 -23.81
CA HIS A 140 -8.61 -21.59 -22.71
C HIS A 140 -9.96 -21.00 -23.15
N SER A 141 -10.19 -20.84 -24.46
CA SER A 141 -11.45 -20.34 -25.01
C SER A 141 -12.50 -21.45 -24.98
N GLU A 142 -13.69 -21.15 -24.46
CA GLU A 142 -14.86 -22.03 -24.58
C GLU A 142 -15.56 -21.77 -25.92
N ASP A 143 -15.53 -20.53 -26.40
CA ASP A 143 -16.06 -20.11 -27.70
C ASP A 143 -14.96 -19.51 -28.59
N SER A 144 -15.08 -19.67 -29.92
CA SER A 144 -14.08 -19.19 -30.88
C SER A 144 -13.95 -17.67 -30.97
N ASP A 145 -14.88 -16.93 -30.36
CA ASP A 145 -14.99 -15.46 -30.46
C ASP A 145 -14.49 -14.72 -29.20
N ASP A 146 -14.08 -15.41 -28.13
CA ASP A 146 -13.69 -14.76 -26.86
C ASP A 146 -12.37 -13.97 -26.97
N TYR A 147 -11.47 -14.39 -27.87
CA TYR A 147 -10.12 -13.84 -27.99
C TYR A 147 -9.71 -13.61 -29.44
N LYS A 148 -10.11 -12.47 -30.00
CA LYS A 148 -9.83 -12.09 -31.39
C LYS A 148 -8.81 -10.95 -31.48
N ILE A 149 -7.96 -11.01 -32.51
CA ILE A 149 -7.12 -9.87 -32.92
C ILE A 149 -7.73 -9.27 -34.18
N GLU A 150 -8.03 -7.97 -34.13
CA GLU A 150 -8.54 -7.21 -35.28
C GLU A 150 -7.48 -6.22 -35.75
N GLU A 151 -7.15 -6.29 -37.04
CA GLU A 151 -6.24 -5.34 -37.70
C GLU A 151 -7.06 -4.36 -38.54
N ALA A 152 -6.87 -3.06 -38.30
CA ALA A 152 -7.48 -1.99 -39.07
C ALA A 152 -6.43 -0.96 -39.49
N THR A 153 -6.54 -0.45 -40.71
CA THR A 153 -5.64 0.58 -41.27
C THR A 153 -6.44 1.84 -41.57
N PHE A 154 -5.89 2.99 -41.22
CA PHE A 154 -6.55 4.29 -41.35
C PHE A 154 -5.69 5.23 -42.20
N GLN A 155 -6.35 6.11 -42.98
CA GLN A 155 -5.66 7.06 -43.85
C GLN A 155 -4.96 8.18 -43.05
N ASP A 156 -5.56 8.55 -41.91
CA ASP A 156 -5.09 9.58 -41.00
C ASP A 156 -5.53 9.27 -39.55
N MET A 157 -4.98 10.05 -38.61
CA MET A 157 -5.26 9.88 -37.19
C MET A 157 -6.71 10.26 -36.82
N ASP A 158 -7.32 11.21 -37.53
CA ASP A 158 -8.70 11.65 -37.27
C ASP A 158 -9.70 10.53 -37.58
N SER A 159 -9.46 9.80 -38.67
CA SER A 159 -10.23 8.62 -39.06
C SER A 159 -10.08 7.49 -38.04
N PHE A 160 -8.90 7.31 -37.47
CA PHE A 160 -8.66 6.35 -36.39
C PHE A 160 -9.41 6.70 -35.11
N GLU A 161 -9.34 7.96 -34.66
CA GLU A 161 -10.04 8.40 -33.44
C GLU A 161 -11.56 8.33 -33.60
N LYS A 162 -12.09 8.66 -34.79
CA LYS A 162 -13.51 8.49 -35.09
C LYS A 162 -13.94 7.03 -34.94
N TRP A 163 -13.22 6.11 -35.59
CA TRP A 163 -13.48 4.67 -35.49
C TRP A 163 -13.41 4.16 -34.05
N LYS A 164 -12.36 4.56 -33.30
CA LYS A 164 -12.17 4.15 -31.90
C LYS A 164 -13.30 4.62 -31.00
N ASN A 165 -13.78 5.86 -31.19
CA ASN A 165 -14.89 6.42 -30.42
C ASN A 165 -16.22 5.72 -30.76
N GLU A 166 -16.49 5.47 -32.04
CA GLU A 166 -17.68 4.73 -32.48
C GLU A 166 -17.70 3.32 -31.89
N LEU A 167 -16.58 2.60 -31.96
CA LEU A 167 -16.44 1.25 -31.41
C LEU A 167 -16.56 1.24 -29.88
N GLY A 168 -16.02 2.25 -29.19
CA GLY A 168 -16.15 2.40 -27.73
C GLY A 168 -17.60 2.60 -27.29
N ILE A 169 -18.37 3.38 -28.05
CA ILE A 169 -19.80 3.59 -27.80
C ILE A 169 -20.58 2.29 -28.06
N GLU A 170 -20.31 1.60 -29.18
CA GLU A 170 -21.01 0.38 -29.57
C GLU A 170 -20.77 -0.78 -28.59
N SER A 171 -19.53 -0.94 -28.14
CA SER A 171 -19.13 -2.03 -27.23
C SER A 171 -19.29 -1.68 -25.75
N ILE A 172 -19.59 -0.40 -25.40
CA ILE A 172 -19.59 0.10 -24.01
C ILE A 172 -18.22 -0.16 -23.33
N THR A 173 -17.14 -0.05 -24.09
CA THR A 173 -15.77 -0.26 -23.59
C THR A 173 -14.89 0.96 -23.79
N GLN A 174 -13.82 1.06 -22.99
CA GLN A 174 -12.82 2.12 -23.12
C GLN A 174 -11.53 1.54 -23.73
N PHE A 175 -11.17 2.01 -24.93
CA PHE A 175 -9.95 1.60 -25.61
C PHE A 175 -8.74 2.43 -25.20
N THR A 176 -7.64 1.78 -24.84
CA THR A 176 -6.35 2.43 -24.52
C THR A 176 -5.41 2.36 -25.73
N THR A 177 -4.86 3.49 -26.15
CA THR A 177 -3.92 3.59 -27.26
C THR A 177 -2.47 3.36 -26.80
N ASN A 178 -1.82 2.32 -27.33
CA ASN A 178 -0.39 2.07 -27.15
C ASN A 178 0.37 2.43 -28.43
N THR A 179 0.89 3.66 -28.52
CA THR A 179 1.77 4.06 -29.63
C THR A 179 3.21 3.63 -29.36
N THR A 180 3.81 2.87 -30.27
CA THR A 180 5.24 2.56 -30.23
C THR A 180 5.99 3.57 -31.10
N CYS A 181 6.67 4.54 -30.48
CA CYS A 181 7.63 5.39 -31.18
C CYS A 181 9.05 4.91 -30.86
N THR A 182 9.76 4.42 -31.87
CA THR A 182 11.13 3.92 -31.74
C THR A 182 12.13 5.09 -31.76
N TYR A 183 12.76 5.38 -30.62
CA TYR A 183 13.96 6.22 -30.56
C TYR A 183 15.24 5.36 -30.46
N ARG A 184 16.36 5.90 -30.96
CA ARG A 184 17.69 5.26 -31.00
C ARG A 184 18.22 4.79 -29.62
N SER A 185 17.62 5.20 -28.51
CA SER A 185 18.06 4.86 -27.14
C SER A 185 17.08 4.00 -26.33
N GLY A 186 15.99 3.51 -26.92
CA GLY A 186 15.01 2.65 -26.25
C GLY A 186 13.61 3.23 -26.19
N THR A 187 12.65 2.33 -25.95
CA THR A 187 11.21 2.62 -25.91
C THR A 187 10.85 3.14 -24.53
N VAL A 188 10.40 4.39 -24.44
CA VAL A 188 9.78 4.94 -23.22
C VAL A 188 8.38 5.37 -23.60
N THR A 189 7.39 4.80 -22.90
CA THR A 189 5.98 5.08 -23.10
C THR A 189 5.55 6.17 -22.12
N TYR A 190 5.31 7.40 -22.60
CA TYR A 190 4.60 8.43 -21.83
C TYR A 190 3.42 8.95 -22.65
N MET A 191 2.21 8.43 -22.36
CA MET A 191 0.97 8.82 -23.03
C MET A 191 0.65 10.32 -22.85
N ARG A 192 0.96 10.87 -21.67
CA ARG A 192 0.69 12.29 -21.35
C ARG A 192 1.64 13.25 -22.08
N GLU A 193 2.92 12.92 -22.15
CA GLU A 193 3.92 13.79 -22.79
C GLU A 193 3.73 13.90 -24.31
N ILE A 194 3.28 12.84 -24.97
CA ILE A 194 2.97 12.85 -26.41
C ILE A 194 1.72 13.72 -26.66
N GLY A 195 0.67 13.55 -25.86
CA GLY A 195 -0.55 14.38 -25.94
C GLY A 195 -0.25 15.86 -25.70
N ILE A 196 0.61 16.17 -24.73
CA ILE A 196 1.10 17.52 -24.44
C ILE A 196 1.92 18.07 -25.60
N LYS A 197 2.92 17.31 -26.10
CA LYS A 197 3.84 17.74 -27.16
C LYS A 197 3.12 18.03 -28.48
N HIS A 198 2.08 17.27 -28.77
CA HIS A 198 1.33 17.38 -30.03
C HIS A 198 0.02 18.14 -29.89
N LYS A 199 -0.29 18.73 -28.72
CA LYS A 199 -1.55 19.45 -28.43
C LYS A 199 -2.80 18.61 -28.72
N ILE A 200 -2.71 17.30 -28.47
CA ILE A 200 -3.78 16.33 -28.77
C ILE A 200 -4.74 16.20 -27.58
N ASP A 201 -4.37 16.61 -26.37
CA ASP A 201 -5.27 16.52 -25.21
C ASP A 201 -6.30 17.66 -25.22
N PRO A 202 -7.58 17.40 -25.59
CA PRO A 202 -8.62 18.43 -25.61
C PRO A 202 -8.92 18.97 -24.21
N SER A 203 -8.44 18.31 -23.15
CA SER A 203 -8.59 18.74 -21.76
C SER A 203 -7.62 19.85 -21.38
N ARG A 204 -6.50 20.00 -22.10
CA ARG A 204 -5.51 21.06 -21.88
C ARG A 204 -5.79 22.24 -22.80
N ARG A 205 -6.27 23.35 -22.23
CA ARG A 205 -6.74 24.54 -22.97
C ARG A 205 -5.70 25.65 -23.05
N ASP A 206 -4.57 25.48 -22.38
CA ASP A 206 -3.46 26.42 -22.33
C ASP A 206 -2.15 25.68 -22.01
N ASP A 207 -1.02 26.31 -22.35
CA ASP A 207 0.31 25.80 -22.00
C ASP A 207 0.59 25.98 -20.50
N ASP A 208 -0.07 26.92 -19.83
CA ASP A 208 -0.13 26.98 -18.37
C ASP A 208 -1.34 26.18 -17.82
N ASP A 209 -1.08 25.28 -16.88
CA ASP A 209 -2.12 24.40 -16.34
C ASP A 209 -3.11 25.17 -15.45
N ILE A 210 -2.66 26.22 -14.76
CA ILE A 210 -3.55 27.10 -14.00
C ILE A 210 -4.45 27.90 -14.95
N ALA A 211 -3.89 28.51 -15.99
CA ALA A 211 -4.69 29.16 -17.03
C ALA A 211 -5.70 28.20 -17.69
N SER A 212 -5.35 26.92 -17.88
CA SER A 212 -6.29 25.90 -18.37
C SER A 212 -7.48 25.69 -17.42
N VAL A 213 -7.22 25.60 -16.11
CA VAL A 213 -8.26 25.49 -15.09
C VAL A 213 -9.13 26.74 -15.07
N GLU A 214 -8.53 27.93 -15.10
CA GLU A 214 -9.26 29.21 -15.08
C GLU A 214 -10.18 29.38 -16.28
N LYS A 215 -9.73 29.00 -17.49
CA LYS A 215 -10.59 28.96 -18.68
C LYS A 215 -11.80 28.05 -18.44
N ARG A 216 -11.57 26.84 -17.91
CA ARG A 216 -12.66 25.88 -17.63
C ARG A 216 -13.63 26.36 -16.55
N VAL A 217 -13.14 27.03 -15.52
CA VAL A 217 -13.96 27.67 -14.47
C VAL A 217 -14.80 28.80 -15.08
N SER A 218 -14.22 29.62 -15.96
CA SER A 218 -14.91 30.75 -16.60
C SER A 218 -16.04 30.31 -17.54
N GLU A 219 -15.92 29.13 -18.15
CA GLU A 219 -16.93 28.56 -19.03
C GLU A 219 -18.19 28.12 -18.29
N ARG A 220 -18.09 27.86 -16.98
CA ARG A 220 -19.22 27.45 -16.12
C ARG A 220 -20.02 26.28 -16.69
N ASN A 221 -19.33 25.32 -17.30
CA ASN A 221 -19.96 24.13 -17.83
C ASN A 221 -20.53 23.30 -16.68
N ALA A 222 -21.86 23.14 -16.63
CA ALA A 222 -22.53 22.40 -15.58
C ALA A 222 -22.05 20.94 -15.45
N LYS A 223 -21.60 20.32 -16.55
CA LYS A 223 -21.10 18.95 -16.56
C LYS A 223 -19.77 18.79 -15.81
N ASP A 224 -18.98 19.85 -15.71
CA ASP A 224 -17.70 19.81 -15.02
C ASP A 224 -17.87 19.72 -13.50
N GLY A 225 -19.02 20.13 -12.97
CA GLY A 225 -19.32 20.03 -11.55
C GLY A 225 -18.49 20.94 -10.65
N ILE A 226 -17.72 21.88 -11.20
CA ILE A 226 -16.87 22.78 -10.39
C ILE A 226 -17.77 23.67 -9.53
N LYS A 227 -17.69 23.52 -8.21
CA LYS A 227 -18.45 24.31 -7.23
C LYS A 227 -17.65 25.49 -6.70
N ILE A 228 -16.39 25.24 -6.38
CA ILE A 228 -15.45 26.22 -5.85
C ILE A 228 -14.13 26.07 -6.57
N TYR A 229 -13.49 27.22 -6.83
CA TYR A 229 -12.12 27.31 -7.29
C TYR A 229 -11.45 28.49 -6.60
N TYR A 230 -10.34 28.22 -5.92
CA TYR A 230 -9.39 29.21 -5.42
C TYR A 230 -8.03 28.97 -6.09
N PRO A 231 -7.46 29.98 -6.77
CA PRO A 231 -6.15 29.85 -7.40
C PRO A 231 -5.06 29.67 -6.33
N PRO A 232 -3.89 29.12 -6.70
CA PRO A 232 -2.76 29.03 -5.77
C PRO A 232 -2.29 30.44 -5.39
N VAL A 233 -1.93 30.62 -4.13
CA VAL A 233 -1.35 31.88 -3.60
C VAL A 233 0.18 31.88 -3.76
N GLU A 234 0.81 30.70 -3.68
CA GLU A 234 2.25 30.53 -3.84
C GLU A 234 2.57 29.53 -4.97
N ASP A 235 3.75 29.67 -5.58
CA ASP A 235 4.24 28.81 -6.67
C ASP A 235 4.29 27.32 -6.31
N LYS A 236 4.31 26.99 -5.01
CA LYS A 236 4.30 25.60 -4.54
C LYS A 236 2.90 24.97 -4.53
N GLY A 237 1.85 25.72 -4.87
CA GLY A 237 0.46 25.28 -4.88
C GLY A 237 -0.27 25.46 -3.54
N ASP A 238 0.30 26.19 -2.58
CA ASP A 238 -0.42 26.55 -1.35
C ASP A 238 -1.56 27.54 -1.66
N GLY A 239 -2.69 27.37 -0.99
CA GLY A 239 -3.92 28.14 -1.25
C GLY A 239 -4.79 27.60 -2.38
N PHE A 240 -4.27 26.69 -3.21
CA PHE A 240 -5.07 26.03 -4.24
C PHE A 240 -6.15 25.15 -3.61
N VAL A 241 -7.39 25.39 -4.04
CA VAL A 241 -8.56 24.60 -3.65
C VAL A 241 -9.50 24.50 -4.84
N ILE A 242 -9.91 23.30 -5.21
CA ILE A 242 -11.01 23.10 -6.15
C ILE A 242 -11.94 22.01 -5.61
N VAL A 243 -13.24 22.31 -5.58
CA VAL A 243 -14.29 21.36 -5.20
C VAL A 243 -15.10 21.01 -6.43
N ILE A 244 -15.25 19.72 -6.69
CA ILE A 244 -15.98 19.19 -7.84
C ILE A 244 -17.09 18.27 -7.33
N ILE A 245 -18.33 18.61 -7.71
CA ILE A 245 -19.54 17.84 -7.50
C ILE A 245 -20.36 17.94 -8.80
N THR A 246 -20.25 16.92 -9.65
CA THR A 246 -20.98 16.81 -10.91
C THR A 246 -22.48 16.57 -10.69
N PRO A 247 -23.34 16.78 -11.70
CA PRO A 247 -24.79 16.56 -11.54
C PRO A 247 -25.15 15.16 -11.04
N ILE A 248 -24.51 14.12 -11.57
CA ILE A 248 -24.74 12.73 -11.12
C ILE A 248 -24.28 12.50 -9.69
N GLN A 249 -23.20 13.16 -9.27
CA GLN A 249 -22.70 13.11 -7.90
C GLN A 249 -23.64 13.80 -6.92
N GLU A 250 -24.28 14.91 -7.32
CA GLU A 250 -25.33 15.52 -6.52
C GLU A 250 -26.53 14.59 -6.31
N GLU A 251 -26.93 13.85 -7.35
CA GLU A 251 -27.99 12.83 -7.24
C GLU A 251 -27.59 11.72 -6.26
N TRP A 252 -26.34 11.25 -6.33
CA TRP A 252 -25.84 10.26 -5.37
C TRP A 252 -25.80 10.78 -3.95
N LEU A 253 -25.36 12.03 -3.73
CA LEU A 253 -25.41 12.67 -2.41
C LEU A 253 -26.85 12.72 -1.88
N ARG A 254 -27.81 13.17 -2.69
CA ARG A 254 -29.23 13.24 -2.28
C ARG A 254 -29.82 11.87 -1.97
N LYS A 255 -29.50 10.85 -2.76
CA LYS A 255 -30.10 9.51 -2.64
C LYS A 255 -29.45 8.67 -1.53
N TYR A 256 -28.13 8.71 -1.39
CA TYR A 256 -27.39 7.69 -0.64
C TYR A 256 -26.63 8.20 0.60
N SER A 257 -26.38 9.52 0.73
CA SER A 257 -25.56 10.05 1.83
C SER A 257 -26.14 9.84 3.23
N ARG A 258 -27.45 9.65 3.36
CA ARG A 258 -28.11 9.43 4.66
C ARG A 258 -27.62 8.15 5.35
N ARG A 259 -27.20 7.14 4.59
CA ARG A 259 -26.78 5.85 5.15
C ARG A 259 -25.37 5.92 5.75
N ALA A 260 -24.40 6.34 4.95
CA ALA A 260 -23.04 6.53 5.41
C ALA A 260 -22.29 7.45 4.45
N VAL A 261 -21.26 8.10 4.98
CA VAL A 261 -20.32 8.92 4.21
C VAL A 261 -18.92 8.48 4.61
N CYS A 262 -18.12 8.12 3.61
CA CYS A 262 -16.70 7.84 3.79
C CYS A 262 -15.89 8.93 3.11
N ILE A 263 -14.79 9.36 3.71
CA ILE A 263 -13.86 10.30 3.10
C ILE A 263 -12.44 9.81 3.32
N ASP A 264 -11.66 9.80 2.26
CA ASP A 264 -10.24 9.49 2.29
C ASP A 264 -9.51 10.42 1.33
N ASP A 265 -8.24 10.67 1.60
CA ASP A 265 -7.40 11.40 0.67
C ASP A 265 -6.23 10.58 0.13
N THR A 266 -5.96 10.84 -1.13
CA THR A 266 -4.92 10.18 -1.89
C THR A 266 -3.88 11.21 -2.29
N PHE A 267 -2.61 10.90 -2.01
CA PHE A 267 -1.47 11.76 -2.30
C PHE A 267 -0.62 11.20 -3.44
N ASN A 268 0.24 12.03 -4.03
CA ASN A 268 1.11 11.69 -5.18
C ASN A 268 0.36 11.31 -6.48
N LEU A 269 -0.86 11.82 -6.68
CA LEU A 269 -1.66 11.54 -7.88
C LEU A 269 -1.31 12.42 -9.08
N THR A 270 -0.76 13.60 -8.85
CA THR A 270 -0.47 14.57 -9.91
C THR A 270 1.02 14.91 -9.94
N GLN A 271 1.47 15.53 -11.02
CA GLN A 271 2.82 16.10 -11.08
C GLN A 271 3.03 17.25 -10.06
N TYR A 272 1.93 17.79 -9.52
CA TYR A 272 1.94 18.76 -8.44
C TYR A 272 1.84 18.05 -7.09
N THR A 273 2.30 18.74 -6.05
CA THR A 273 2.14 18.29 -4.65
C THR A 273 0.71 18.51 -4.12
N LEU A 274 -0.30 18.16 -4.93
CA LEU A 274 -1.71 18.21 -4.56
C LEU A 274 -2.18 16.83 -4.06
N ARG A 275 -3.09 16.85 -3.09
CA ARG A 275 -3.82 15.71 -2.55
C ARG A 275 -5.26 15.77 -3.05
N LEU A 276 -5.89 14.60 -3.22
CA LEU A 276 -7.29 14.47 -3.63
C LEU A 276 -8.07 13.82 -2.49
N ALA A 277 -8.97 14.56 -1.85
CA ALA A 277 -9.98 13.99 -0.98
C ALA A 277 -11.19 13.56 -1.82
N THR A 278 -11.64 12.33 -1.61
CA THR A 278 -12.81 11.76 -2.27
C THR A 278 -13.85 11.41 -1.22
N VAL A 279 -15.04 11.98 -1.36
CA VAL A 279 -16.21 11.57 -0.57
C VAL A 279 -16.88 10.42 -1.30
N VAL A 280 -17.09 9.32 -0.60
CA VAL A 280 -17.74 8.11 -1.10
C VAL A 280 -19.02 7.85 -0.32
N VAL A 281 -20.11 7.60 -1.03
CA VAL A 281 -21.39 7.17 -0.44
C VAL A 281 -21.72 5.76 -0.94
N PRO A 282 -22.18 4.86 -0.07
CA PRO A 282 -22.48 3.51 -0.50
C PRO A 282 -23.92 3.42 -1.02
N ASP A 283 -24.09 2.90 -2.23
CA ASP A 283 -25.39 2.75 -2.90
C ASP A 283 -26.25 1.65 -2.27
N GLU A 284 -27.38 1.32 -2.89
CA GLU A 284 -28.32 0.29 -2.43
C GLU A 284 -27.78 -1.15 -2.54
N TRP A 285 -26.63 -1.35 -3.21
CA TRP A 285 -25.94 -2.63 -3.35
C TRP A 285 -24.56 -2.64 -2.69
N ASP A 286 -24.33 -1.75 -1.71
CA ASP A 286 -23.07 -1.62 -0.98
C ASP A 286 -21.84 -1.28 -1.86
N ARG A 287 -22.06 -0.70 -3.03
CA ARG A 287 -20.97 -0.18 -3.88
C ARG A 287 -20.65 1.25 -3.51
N GLY A 288 -19.37 1.55 -3.32
CA GLY A 288 -18.91 2.92 -3.06
C GLY A 288 -18.99 3.79 -4.31
N LEU A 289 -19.82 4.83 -4.28
CA LEU A 289 -19.94 5.83 -5.33
C LEU A 289 -19.18 7.11 -4.94
N PRO A 290 -18.24 7.60 -5.77
CA PRO A 290 -17.50 8.82 -5.46
C PRO A 290 -18.39 10.04 -5.69
N ALA A 291 -18.88 10.64 -4.60
CA ALA A 291 -19.94 11.62 -4.58
C ALA A 291 -19.46 13.08 -4.47
N ALA A 292 -18.18 13.31 -4.17
CA ALA A 292 -17.56 14.64 -4.27
C ALA A 292 -16.03 14.51 -4.29
N TYR A 293 -15.38 15.50 -4.89
CA TYR A 293 -13.92 15.61 -4.90
C TYR A 293 -13.46 16.97 -4.38
N LEU A 294 -12.34 16.96 -3.68
CA LEU A 294 -11.59 18.15 -3.29
C LEU A 294 -10.12 17.95 -3.64
N LEU A 295 -9.55 18.85 -4.43
CA LEU A 295 -8.10 18.91 -4.61
C LEU A 295 -7.53 20.09 -3.82
N SER A 296 -6.52 19.81 -2.99
CA SER A 296 -5.76 20.83 -2.28
C SER A 296 -4.39 20.28 -1.89
N ARG A 297 -3.42 21.16 -1.64
CA ARG A 297 -2.09 20.77 -1.16
C ARG A 297 -2.07 20.30 0.28
N ARG A 298 -2.70 21.04 1.19
CA ARG A 298 -2.55 20.83 2.64
C ARG A 298 -3.58 19.88 3.24
N MET A 299 -4.81 19.87 2.70
CA MET A 299 -5.91 19.03 3.17
C MET A 299 -6.19 19.20 4.69
N THR A 300 -6.22 20.45 5.17
CA THR A 300 -6.51 20.78 6.58
C THR A 300 -8.02 20.82 6.83
N GLU A 301 -8.44 20.96 8.09
CA GLU A 301 -9.87 21.09 8.43
C GLU A 301 -10.56 22.24 7.68
N LYS A 302 -9.83 23.29 7.26
CA LYS A 302 -10.40 24.43 6.56
C LYS A 302 -10.83 24.07 5.14
N GLU A 303 -9.98 23.34 4.41
CA GLU A 303 -10.33 22.89 3.06
C GLU A 303 -11.44 21.83 3.10
N ILE A 304 -11.42 20.95 4.10
CA ILE A 304 -12.50 19.98 4.32
C ILE A 304 -13.83 20.68 4.66
N ALA A 305 -13.81 21.74 5.48
CA ALA A 305 -15.00 22.53 5.74
C ALA A 305 -15.55 23.22 4.48
N ILE A 306 -14.69 23.65 3.56
CA ILE A 306 -15.13 24.18 2.25
C ILE A 306 -15.87 23.10 1.45
N LEU A 307 -15.32 21.89 1.37
CA LEU A 307 -15.95 20.75 0.69
C LEU A 307 -17.34 20.43 1.28
N PHE A 308 -17.43 20.27 2.60
CA PHE A 308 -18.71 19.98 3.27
C PHE A 308 -19.68 21.16 3.20
N GLY A 309 -19.18 22.39 3.13
CA GLY A 309 -19.98 23.58 2.87
C GLY A 309 -20.70 23.52 1.52
N GLU A 310 -20.02 23.03 0.47
CA GLU A 310 -20.67 22.79 -0.83
C GLU A 310 -21.65 21.61 -0.79
N ILE A 311 -21.31 20.53 -0.09
CA ILE A 311 -22.23 19.39 0.10
C ILE A 311 -23.52 19.84 0.82
N LYS A 312 -23.42 20.72 1.82
CA LYS A 312 -24.59 21.30 2.52
C LYS A 312 -25.51 22.09 1.61
N LYS A 313 -24.98 22.73 0.56
CA LYS A 313 -25.81 23.42 -0.44
C LYS A 313 -26.57 22.43 -1.34
N VAL A 314 -25.99 21.25 -1.58
CA VAL A 314 -26.61 20.18 -2.38
C VAL A 314 -27.68 19.43 -1.57
N VAL A 315 -27.39 19.14 -0.31
CA VAL A 315 -28.25 18.44 0.64
C VAL A 315 -28.34 19.27 1.92
N ALA A 316 -29.39 20.09 2.05
CA ALA A 316 -29.52 21.02 3.18
C ALA A 316 -29.67 20.31 4.53
N ASP A 317 -30.34 19.14 4.52
CA ASP A 317 -30.60 18.27 5.67
C ASP A 317 -29.59 17.11 5.76
N PHE A 318 -28.35 17.34 5.30
CA PHE A 318 -27.30 16.32 5.32
C PHE A 318 -27.02 15.83 6.75
N ASN A 319 -27.47 14.62 7.03
CA ASN A 319 -27.35 13.97 8.34
C ASN A 319 -27.06 12.47 8.14
N PRO A 320 -25.81 12.12 7.79
CA PRO A 320 -25.43 10.72 7.61
C PRO A 320 -25.54 9.96 8.93
N LYS A 321 -25.94 8.68 8.87
CA LYS A 321 -25.95 7.81 10.05
C LYS A 321 -24.53 7.44 10.51
N TYR A 322 -23.62 7.24 9.55
CA TYR A 322 -22.22 6.92 9.80
C TYR A 322 -21.31 7.86 9.03
N PHE A 323 -20.22 8.29 9.66
CA PHE A 323 -19.15 9.04 9.05
C PHE A 323 -17.85 8.28 9.26
N MET A 324 -17.12 8.03 8.19
CA MET A 324 -15.88 7.27 8.21
C MET A 324 -14.78 8.11 7.56
N SER A 325 -13.68 8.31 8.28
CA SER A 325 -12.45 8.89 7.74
C SER A 325 -11.26 8.06 8.23
N ASP A 326 -10.08 8.31 7.67
CA ASP A 326 -8.84 7.85 8.29
C ASP A 326 -8.63 8.52 9.67
N ASP A 327 -7.58 8.09 10.39
CA ASP A 327 -7.23 8.60 11.73
C ASP A 327 -6.72 10.07 11.72
N THR A 328 -6.87 10.79 10.61
CA THR A 328 -6.51 12.20 10.53
C THR A 328 -7.66 13.08 11.04
N ASN A 329 -7.46 13.70 12.21
CA ASN A 329 -8.43 14.61 12.83
C ASN A 329 -8.97 15.73 11.90
N SER A 330 -8.24 16.10 10.86
CA SER A 330 -8.61 17.16 9.92
C SER A 330 -9.95 16.91 9.20
N PHE A 331 -10.26 15.66 8.82
CA PHE A 331 -11.51 15.37 8.11
C PHE A 331 -12.72 15.57 9.01
N PHE A 332 -12.69 14.95 10.18
CA PHE A 332 -13.74 15.07 11.15
C PHE A 332 -13.91 16.51 11.64
N ASN A 333 -12.80 17.21 11.94
CA ASN A 333 -12.82 18.61 12.36
C ASN A 333 -13.42 19.54 11.29
N GLY A 334 -13.15 19.28 10.01
CA GLY A 334 -13.76 20.02 8.91
C GLY A 334 -15.26 19.72 8.78
N PHE A 335 -15.66 18.45 8.94
CA PHE A 335 -17.07 18.04 8.91
C PHE A 335 -17.89 18.72 10.02
N ILE A 336 -17.43 18.67 11.27
CA ILE A 336 -18.16 19.24 12.41
C ILE A 336 -18.26 20.77 12.36
N GLN A 337 -17.31 21.47 11.73
CA GLN A 337 -17.43 22.91 11.51
C GLN A 337 -18.69 23.27 10.71
N VAL A 338 -19.10 22.39 9.79
CA VAL A 338 -20.27 22.60 8.92
C VAL A 338 -21.55 21.96 9.48
N PHE A 339 -21.40 20.79 10.11
CA PHE A 339 -22.48 19.91 10.56
C PHE A 339 -22.42 19.57 12.07
N HIS A 340 -22.15 20.56 12.92
CA HIS A 340 -22.08 20.40 14.37
C HIS A 340 -23.35 19.82 15.02
N ASN A 341 -24.53 20.09 14.45
CA ASN A 341 -25.83 19.57 14.92
C ASN A 341 -26.25 18.25 14.24
N SER A 342 -25.34 17.55 13.55
CA SER A 342 -25.65 16.23 13.00
C SER A 342 -25.58 15.16 14.10
N ASN A 343 -26.28 14.04 13.91
CA ASN A 343 -26.26 12.94 14.87
C ASN A 343 -24.83 12.41 15.09
N VAL A 344 -24.04 12.37 14.01
CA VAL A 344 -22.61 12.03 14.05
C VAL A 344 -21.83 13.06 14.86
N GLY A 345 -22.07 14.35 14.61
CA GLY A 345 -21.44 15.45 15.33
C GLY A 345 -21.69 15.38 16.84
N GLU A 346 -22.94 15.14 17.25
CA GLU A 346 -23.33 14.99 18.66
C GLU A 346 -22.68 13.76 19.30
N TYR A 347 -22.77 12.60 18.65
CA TYR A 347 -22.18 11.35 19.15
C TYR A 347 -20.68 11.46 19.35
N MET A 348 -19.96 11.96 18.35
CA MET A 348 -18.51 12.08 18.42
C MET A 348 -18.05 13.21 19.35
N SER A 349 -18.81 14.30 19.47
CA SER A 349 -18.53 15.34 20.48
C SER A 349 -18.58 14.77 21.89
N LYS A 350 -19.54 13.87 22.16
CA LYS A 350 -19.60 13.12 23.42
C LYS A 350 -18.39 12.20 23.59
N VAL A 351 -18.06 11.38 22.59
CA VAL A 351 -16.87 10.50 22.65
C VAL A 351 -15.58 11.27 22.91
N ILE A 352 -15.39 12.42 22.24
CA ILE A 352 -14.23 13.28 22.44
C ILE A 352 -14.22 13.88 23.86
N ALA A 353 -15.37 14.26 24.40
CA ALA A 353 -15.47 14.73 25.78
C ALA A 353 -15.10 13.62 26.79
N ASP A 354 -15.67 12.42 26.61
CA ASP A 354 -15.38 11.25 27.43
C ASP A 354 -13.89 10.87 27.37
N MET A 355 -13.27 10.93 26.19
CA MET A 355 -11.83 10.71 26.01
C MET A 355 -10.96 11.76 26.71
N LYS A 356 -11.38 13.03 26.71
CA LYS A 356 -10.67 14.10 27.43
C LYS A 356 -10.73 13.89 28.93
N GLU A 357 -11.92 13.58 29.46
CA GLU A 357 -12.11 13.26 30.87
C GLU A 357 -11.23 12.06 31.29
N LEU A 358 -11.22 10.99 30.51
CA LEU A 358 -10.37 9.82 30.76
C LEU A 358 -8.87 10.17 30.74
N ASN A 359 -8.45 11.05 29.84
CA ASN A 359 -7.06 11.49 29.75
C ASN A 359 -6.67 12.38 30.94
N GLU A 360 -7.54 13.29 31.37
CA GLU A 360 -7.34 14.10 32.57
C GLU A 360 -7.24 13.23 33.83
N ASP A 361 -8.12 12.23 33.96
CA ASP A 361 -8.07 11.24 35.03
C ASP A 361 -6.77 10.43 35.02
N THR A 362 -6.32 10.01 33.83
CA THR A 362 -5.07 9.27 33.65
C THR A 362 -3.86 10.13 34.06
N VAL A 363 -3.82 11.40 33.64
CA VAL A 363 -2.79 12.35 34.07
C VAL A 363 -2.84 12.56 35.58
N GLY A 364 -4.04 12.68 36.16
CA GLY A 364 -4.24 12.81 37.60
C GLY A 364 -3.79 11.56 38.39
N VAL A 365 -3.99 10.36 37.85
CA VAL A 365 -3.47 9.11 38.43
C VAL A 365 -1.94 9.08 38.37
N ILE A 366 -1.35 9.43 37.22
CA ILE A 366 0.12 9.48 37.05
C ILE A 366 0.74 10.49 38.04
N GLN A 367 0.15 11.68 38.17
CA GLN A 367 0.63 12.70 39.11
C GLN A 367 0.52 12.24 40.57
N ARG A 368 -0.57 11.56 40.95
CA ARG A 368 -0.72 10.97 42.30
C ARG A 368 0.29 9.87 42.57
N HIS A 369 0.52 8.98 41.61
CA HIS A 369 1.55 7.93 41.71
C HIS A 369 2.96 8.53 41.81
N HIS A 370 3.25 9.57 41.04
CA HIS A 370 4.55 10.25 41.07
C HIS A 370 4.79 10.94 42.42
N LYS A 371 3.77 11.60 42.98
CA LYS A 371 3.83 12.22 44.32
C LYS A 371 4.05 11.18 45.42
N HIS A 372 3.34 10.05 45.37
CA HIS A 372 3.50 8.97 46.34
C HIS A 372 4.87 8.28 46.26
N THR A 373 5.47 8.21 45.07
CA THR A 373 6.82 7.67 44.85
C THR A 373 7.90 8.64 45.34
N LEU A 374 7.71 9.96 45.16
CA LEU A 374 8.59 10.99 45.69
C LEU A 374 8.54 11.09 47.23
N ASP A 375 7.36 10.93 47.84
CA ASP A 375 7.19 10.88 49.30
C ASP A 375 7.83 9.60 49.90
N GLN A 376 7.81 8.47 49.19
CA GLN A 376 8.54 7.26 49.60
C GLN A 376 10.06 7.35 49.41
N MET A 377 10.54 8.28 48.56
CA MET A 377 11.96 8.56 48.36
C MET A 377 12.48 9.75 49.18
N ALA A 378 11.69 10.27 50.12
CA ALA A 378 12.20 11.18 51.13
C ALA A 378 13.29 10.46 51.93
N ARG A 379 14.54 10.96 51.86
CA ARG A 379 15.67 10.38 52.60
C ARG A 379 15.31 10.32 54.07
N ARG A 380 15.30 9.09 54.58
CA ARG A 380 15.45 8.79 56.00
C ARG A 380 16.61 9.62 56.57
N SER A 381 16.29 10.62 57.39
CA SER A 381 17.24 11.58 57.97
C SER A 381 18.24 10.94 58.94
N ASP A 382 18.02 9.66 59.27
CA ASP A 382 18.83 8.82 60.14
C ASP A 382 20.05 8.17 59.45
N LEU A 383 20.26 8.37 58.14
CA LEU A 383 21.43 7.84 57.43
C LEU A 383 22.41 8.95 57.00
N PRO A 384 23.69 8.91 57.47
CA PRO A 384 24.66 9.95 57.17
C PRO A 384 25.10 9.89 55.70
N ALA A 385 25.18 11.06 55.08
CA ALA A 385 25.69 11.25 53.74
C ALA A 385 27.22 11.32 53.75
N THR A 386 27.91 10.18 53.61
CA THR A 386 29.21 10.04 52.94
C THR A 386 29.70 8.60 53.03
N GLY A 387 30.53 8.22 52.04
CA GLY A 387 30.81 6.84 51.69
C GLY A 387 31.77 6.08 52.61
N ARG A 388 31.72 4.75 52.39
CA ARG A 388 32.56 3.66 52.91
C ARG A 388 32.37 3.32 54.39
N LEU A 389 31.64 2.23 54.60
CA LEU A 389 31.71 1.40 55.81
C LEU A 389 33.14 0.85 55.98
N PRO A 390 33.74 0.92 57.18
CA PRO A 390 35.02 0.29 57.45
C PRO A 390 34.85 -1.23 57.62
N ASN A 391 35.75 -1.99 57.00
CA ASN A 391 36.04 -3.40 57.28
C ASN A 391 34.94 -4.43 56.95
N HIS A 392 34.67 -4.62 55.65
CA HIS A 392 34.36 -5.98 55.16
C HIS A 392 35.48 -6.49 54.26
N ALA A 393 35.91 -7.72 54.53
CA ALA A 393 36.92 -8.42 53.75
C ALA A 393 36.52 -8.53 52.27
N ALA A 394 37.52 -8.45 51.38
CA ALA A 394 37.32 -8.50 49.93
C ALA A 394 36.53 -9.74 49.51
N ILE A 395 35.40 -9.53 48.82
CA ILE A 395 34.62 -10.60 48.21
C ILE A 395 35.45 -11.21 47.08
N ARG A 396 36.07 -12.36 47.36
CA ARG A 396 36.70 -13.21 46.34
C ARG A 396 35.60 -13.83 45.47
N LEU A 397 35.43 -13.31 44.25
CA LEU A 397 34.60 -13.94 43.23
C LEU A 397 35.22 -15.28 42.82
N LYS A 398 34.52 -16.39 43.10
CA LYS A 398 34.87 -17.72 42.58
C LYS A 398 34.56 -17.80 41.08
N LYS A 399 35.47 -18.42 40.32
CA LYS A 399 35.30 -18.76 38.91
C LYS A 399 34.04 -19.61 38.69
N ARG A 400 33.24 -19.17 37.74
CA ARG A 400 31.99 -19.77 37.24
C ARG A 400 32.30 -21.11 36.55
N SER A 401 32.45 -22.20 37.30
CA SER A 401 32.59 -23.54 36.68
C SER A 401 32.11 -24.75 37.49
N THR A 402 31.70 -24.62 38.76
CA THR A 402 31.11 -25.76 39.48
C THR A 402 30.10 -25.30 40.52
N SER A 403 28.87 -25.03 40.08
CA SER A 403 27.71 -25.04 40.99
C SER A 403 26.60 -25.89 40.36
N LYS A 404 26.31 -26.99 41.06
CA LYS A 404 25.26 -27.96 40.77
C LYS A 404 23.92 -27.24 40.63
N ARG A 405 23.19 -27.55 39.55
CA ARG A 405 21.76 -27.26 39.43
C ARG A 405 21.05 -27.92 40.63
N SER A 406 20.60 -27.13 41.59
CA SER A 406 19.53 -27.57 42.46
C SER A 406 18.26 -27.58 41.62
N GLY A 407 17.69 -28.77 41.43
CA GLY A 407 16.41 -28.95 40.76
C GLY A 407 15.32 -28.26 41.56
N LYS A 408 14.95 -27.05 41.15
CA LYS A 408 13.56 -26.62 41.27
C LYS A 408 12.84 -27.28 40.10
N SER A 409 12.04 -28.30 40.40
CA SER A 409 10.96 -28.72 39.52
C SER A 409 10.15 -27.46 39.22
N ARG A 410 10.30 -26.98 37.99
CA ARG A 410 9.41 -25.99 37.41
C ARG A 410 8.10 -26.76 37.23
N GLU A 411 7.14 -26.51 38.11
CA GLU A 411 5.76 -26.88 37.81
C GLU A 411 5.43 -26.25 36.45
N GLU A 412 5.11 -27.10 35.49
CA GLU A 412 4.55 -26.66 34.21
C GLU A 412 3.35 -25.78 34.52
N PRO A 413 3.21 -24.61 33.88
CA PRO A 413 1.99 -23.85 33.98
C PRO A 413 0.87 -24.75 33.45
N GLU A 414 -0.04 -25.12 34.35
CA GLU A 414 -1.26 -25.86 34.06
C GLU A 414 -1.89 -25.24 32.82
N SER A 415 -2.03 -26.03 31.75
CA SER A 415 -2.56 -25.57 30.47
C SER A 415 -3.97 -25.02 30.68
N GLN A 416 -4.10 -23.69 30.76
CA GLN A 416 -5.39 -23.04 30.88
C GLN A 416 -6.15 -23.27 29.57
N LEU A 417 -7.09 -24.21 29.62
CA LEU A 417 -7.98 -24.56 28.52
C LEU A 417 -8.89 -23.37 28.22
N LEU A 418 -8.97 -22.97 26.95
CA LEU A 418 -9.82 -21.88 26.48
C LEU A 418 -11.31 -22.26 26.48
N GLU A 419 -12.17 -21.25 26.59
CA GLU A 419 -13.64 -21.37 26.54
C GLU A 419 -14.14 -21.98 25.22
N ARG A 420 -15.24 -22.74 25.30
CA ARG A 420 -15.91 -23.35 24.15
C ARG A 420 -16.37 -22.27 23.15
N TYR A 421 -16.25 -22.54 21.85
CA TYR A 421 -16.68 -21.65 20.78
C TYR A 421 -17.83 -22.26 19.96
N ASN A 422 -18.70 -21.42 19.40
CA ASN A 422 -19.70 -21.85 18.43
C ASN A 422 -19.12 -21.72 17.02
N VAL A 423 -19.37 -22.72 16.16
CA VAL A 423 -18.89 -22.74 14.76
C VAL A 423 -19.49 -21.58 13.94
N ASP A 424 -20.65 -21.08 14.35
CA ASP A 424 -21.29 -19.91 13.73
C ASP A 424 -20.59 -18.58 14.06
N ASP A 425 -19.82 -18.51 15.16
CA ASP A 425 -19.05 -17.32 15.53
C ASP A 425 -17.74 -17.21 14.73
N LEU A 426 -17.38 -18.26 13.98
CA LEU A 426 -16.17 -18.33 13.17
C LEU A 426 -16.44 -17.87 11.73
N GLN A 427 -16.00 -16.65 11.42
CA GLN A 427 -16.16 -16.03 10.10
C GLN A 427 -15.21 -16.65 9.06
N CYS A 428 -13.90 -16.55 9.28
CA CYS A 428 -12.86 -17.09 8.41
C CYS A 428 -11.53 -17.26 9.15
N CYS A 429 -10.66 -18.14 8.65
CA CYS A 429 -9.31 -18.31 9.15
C CYS A 429 -8.46 -17.10 8.79
N ILE A 430 -7.79 -16.50 9.77
CA ILE A 430 -6.99 -15.29 9.55
C ILE A 430 -5.75 -15.51 8.68
N LEU A 431 -5.30 -16.76 8.53
CA LEU A 431 -4.12 -17.11 7.74
C LEU A 431 -4.45 -17.42 6.28
N CYS A 432 -5.56 -18.11 6.00
CA CYS A 432 -5.95 -18.47 4.63
C CYS A 432 -7.17 -17.69 4.09
N TYR A 433 -7.80 -16.86 4.93
CA TYR A 433 -9.01 -16.07 4.64
C TYR A 433 -10.21 -16.89 4.16
N ARG A 434 -10.22 -18.19 4.44
CA ARG A 434 -11.32 -19.10 4.09
C ARG A 434 -11.99 -19.63 5.33
N ARG A 435 -13.29 -19.94 5.20
CA ARG A 435 -14.04 -20.62 6.26
C ARG A 435 -13.72 -22.11 6.30
N ILE A 436 -13.52 -22.73 5.13
CA ILE A 436 -13.17 -24.15 4.97
C ILE A 436 -11.80 -24.23 4.28
N PRO A 437 -10.82 -24.97 4.81
CA PRO A 437 -9.50 -25.12 4.20
C PRO A 437 -9.57 -26.03 2.95
N GLU A 438 -8.64 -25.83 2.02
CA GLU A 438 -8.61 -26.51 0.71
C GLU A 438 -7.91 -27.89 0.76
N THR A 439 -7.80 -28.50 1.94
CA THR A 439 -6.96 -29.69 2.11
C THR A 439 -7.48 -30.87 1.30
N ASP A 440 -6.58 -31.45 0.48
CA ASP A 440 -6.79 -32.72 -0.19
C ASP A 440 -6.98 -33.82 0.86
N ALA A 441 -8.23 -34.29 0.99
CA ALA A 441 -8.70 -35.51 1.64
C ALA A 441 -9.61 -35.27 2.86
N GLY A 442 -10.91 -35.11 2.60
CA GLY A 442 -11.98 -35.80 3.33
C GLY A 442 -12.04 -35.71 4.86
N ARG A 443 -11.36 -34.76 5.50
CA ARG A 443 -11.54 -34.46 6.93
C ARG A 443 -12.67 -33.45 7.03
N GLU A 444 -13.81 -33.90 7.54
CA GLU A 444 -15.02 -33.06 7.62
C GLU A 444 -14.91 -31.92 8.63
N PHE A 445 -13.90 -31.89 9.50
CA PHE A 445 -13.71 -30.82 10.49
C PHE A 445 -12.21 -30.60 10.78
N ASP A 446 -11.67 -29.46 10.36
CA ASP A 446 -10.37 -28.98 10.86
C ASP A 446 -10.58 -28.19 12.15
N GLU A 447 -9.77 -28.47 13.17
CA GLU A 447 -9.83 -27.77 14.46
C GLU A 447 -9.45 -26.29 14.30
N TRP A 448 -10.07 -25.42 15.10
CA TRP A 448 -9.76 -24.00 15.13
C TRP A 448 -8.95 -23.64 16.36
N VAL A 449 -7.92 -22.81 16.14
CA VAL A 449 -7.03 -22.30 17.19
C VAL A 449 -7.19 -20.79 17.30
N LYS A 450 -7.15 -20.27 18.52
CA LYS A 450 -7.32 -18.83 18.81
C LYS A 450 -5.98 -18.20 19.17
N CYS A 451 -5.68 -17.04 18.61
CA CYS A 451 -4.50 -16.28 18.97
C CYS A 451 -4.64 -15.71 20.39
N SER A 452 -3.61 -15.92 21.23
CA SER A 452 -3.58 -15.45 22.62
C SER A 452 -3.50 -13.93 22.78
N ALA A 453 -3.06 -13.19 21.76
CA ALA A 453 -2.94 -11.73 21.80
C ALA A 453 -4.16 -11.03 21.19
N CYS A 454 -4.48 -11.32 19.92
CA CYS A 454 -5.53 -10.59 19.19
C CYS A 454 -6.90 -11.28 19.24
N GLY A 455 -7.00 -12.51 19.76
CA GLY A 455 -8.25 -13.25 19.87
C GLY A 455 -8.84 -13.76 18.54
N MET A 456 -8.12 -13.61 17.43
CA MET A 456 -8.56 -14.08 16.12
C MET A 456 -8.35 -15.59 15.94
N TRP A 457 -9.14 -16.20 15.06
CA TRP A 457 -9.16 -17.64 14.84
C TRP A 457 -8.43 -18.04 13.54
N ALA A 458 -7.75 -19.19 13.58
CA ALA A 458 -7.12 -19.82 12.42
C ALA A 458 -7.44 -21.32 12.40
N HIS A 459 -7.41 -21.93 11.21
CA HIS A 459 -7.38 -23.39 11.11
C HIS A 459 -6.08 -23.91 11.72
N GLU A 460 -6.14 -25.00 12.47
CA GLU A 460 -4.98 -25.70 13.01
C GLU A 460 -3.98 -26.03 11.88
N ALA A 461 -4.48 -26.53 10.75
CA ALA A 461 -3.66 -26.83 9.58
C ALA A 461 -2.92 -25.60 8.99
N CYS A 462 -3.50 -24.41 9.14
CA CYS A 462 -2.87 -23.16 8.74
C CYS A 462 -1.88 -22.65 9.79
N ALA A 463 -2.19 -22.83 11.07
CA ALA A 463 -1.38 -22.40 12.21
C ALA A 463 -0.45 -23.53 12.69
N ARG A 464 0.43 -24.03 11.79
CA ARG A 464 1.44 -25.03 12.16
C ARG A 464 2.30 -24.53 13.32
N ASP A 465 2.85 -25.45 14.11
CA ASP A 465 3.69 -25.16 15.29
C ASP A 465 4.68 -24.00 15.03
N GLY A 466 4.50 -22.90 15.77
CA GLY A 466 5.37 -21.72 15.70
C GLY A 466 4.94 -20.64 14.69
N THR A 467 3.78 -20.77 14.03
CA THR A 467 3.25 -19.71 13.17
C THR A 467 2.85 -18.49 14.00
N ALA A 468 3.53 -17.36 13.80
CA ALA A 468 3.21 -16.09 14.47
C ALA A 468 1.92 -15.50 13.91
N CYS A 469 1.13 -14.84 14.76
CA CYS A 469 -0.04 -14.09 14.33
C CYS A 469 0.38 -12.91 13.43
N SER A 470 -0.29 -12.72 12.29
CA SER A 470 0.01 -11.60 11.38
C SER A 470 -0.37 -10.21 11.92
N TYR A 471 -1.12 -10.17 13.02
CA TYR A 471 -1.63 -8.94 13.63
C TYR A 471 -0.93 -8.55 14.94
N ASP A 472 -0.22 -9.48 15.61
CA ASP A 472 0.41 -9.20 16.92
C ASP A 472 1.47 -10.26 17.33
N GLU A 473 2.22 -10.05 18.42
CA GLU A 473 3.25 -10.96 18.96
C GLU A 473 2.69 -12.26 19.60
N GLY A 474 1.39 -12.54 19.44
CA GLY A 474 0.71 -13.70 20.02
C GLY A 474 0.96 -15.03 19.29
N CYS A 475 0.72 -16.13 20.02
CA CYS A 475 0.75 -17.50 19.49
C CYS A 475 -0.65 -18.12 19.49
N PHE A 476 -0.91 -19.02 18.55
CA PHE A 476 -2.18 -19.74 18.47
C PHE A 476 -2.22 -20.89 19.48
N GLN A 477 -3.34 -21.01 20.22
CA GLN A 477 -3.55 -22.04 21.24
C GLN A 477 -4.79 -22.89 20.93
N PHE A 478 -4.74 -24.18 21.31
CA PHE A 478 -5.80 -25.17 21.10
C PHE A 478 -7.03 -24.93 21.98
N SER A 479 -8.22 -25.28 21.47
CA SER A 479 -9.50 -25.27 22.20
C SER A 479 -10.21 -26.62 22.06
N GLN A 480 -10.96 -27.07 23.07
CA GLN A 480 -11.64 -28.39 23.06
C GLN A 480 -12.90 -28.39 22.18
N MET A 481 -13.13 -29.48 21.44
CA MET A 481 -14.33 -29.69 20.61
C MET A 481 -15.65 -29.71 21.42
N PRO A 482 -16.79 -29.38 20.79
CA PRO A 482 -18.10 -29.79 21.30
C PRO A 482 -18.26 -31.32 21.16
N ASN A 483 -18.77 -31.98 22.20
CA ASN A 483 -19.21 -33.38 22.13
C ASN A 483 -20.44 -33.54 21.24
#